data_AF-A0A538GRB5-F1
#
_entry.id   AF-A0A538GRB5-F1
#
_cell.length_a   1.000
_cell.length_b   1.000
_cell.length_c   1.000
_cell.angle_alpha   90.00
_cell.angle_beta   90.00
_cell.angle_gamma   90.00
#
_symmetry.space_group_name_H-M   'P 1'
#
loop_
_entity.id
_entity.type
_entity.pdbx_description
1 polymer ?
#
loop_
_entity_poly.entity_id
_entity_poly.type
_entity_poly.pdbx_seq_one_letter_code
_entity_poly.pdbx_strand_id
1 'polypeptide(L)'
;MSGRCHLVYAVAPAGTTAGDAADLVNEYVADRRRGLAVWHDHFLGVHGGAVVLDVRSEEEQALFDDAGPLAGWHIEVHPLTFALTAVGFAAQVSFTLEQYRGVTLDELAAAEPDDPRYWWKRRT
;
A
#
# COMPACT_ATOMS: atom_id res chain seq x y z
N MET A 1 -0.84 -1.37 -22.72
CA MET A 1 -0.17 -0.85 -21.50
C MET A 1 0.90 -1.82 -21.00
N SER A 2 2.02 -1.33 -20.44
CA SER A 2 2.94 -2.18 -19.66
C SER A 2 2.53 -2.09 -18.20
N GLY A 3 1.99 -3.18 -17.64
CA GLY A 3 1.48 -3.19 -16.27
C GLY A 3 2.56 -2.84 -15.25
N ARG A 4 2.16 -2.16 -14.18
CA ARG A 4 3.05 -1.74 -13.10
C ARG A 4 2.31 -1.47 -11.80
N CYS A 5 3.05 -1.48 -10.71
CA CYS A 5 2.59 -1.01 -9.43
C CYS A 5 2.60 0.53 -9.37
N HIS A 6 1.60 1.09 -8.71
CA HIS A 6 1.48 2.52 -8.42
C HIS A 6 1.37 2.72 -6.91
N LEU A 7 2.10 3.69 -6.37
CA LEU A 7 1.91 4.18 -5.01
C LEU A 7 0.81 5.25 -5.03
N VAL A 8 -0.25 5.01 -4.27
CA VAL A 8 -1.27 5.99 -3.93
C VAL A 8 -0.94 6.53 -2.55
N TYR A 9 -0.77 7.83 -2.42
CA TYR A 9 -0.60 8.55 -1.16
C TYR A 9 -1.83 9.43 -0.96
N ALA A 10 -2.59 9.19 0.11
CA ALA A 10 -3.85 9.88 0.35
C ALA A 10 -3.90 10.47 1.76
N VAL A 11 -4.23 11.77 1.85
CA VAL A 11 -4.35 12.51 3.11
C VAL A 11 -5.76 13.06 3.26
N ALA A 12 -6.37 12.78 4.39
CA ALA A 12 -7.72 13.20 4.72
C ALA A 12 -7.81 14.72 4.96
N PRO A 13 -8.96 15.34 4.65
CA PRO A 13 -9.19 16.74 4.98
C PRO A 13 -9.21 16.95 6.51
N ALA A 14 -8.94 18.19 6.92
CA ALA A 14 -8.98 18.58 8.33
C ALA A 14 -10.36 18.28 8.95
N GLY A 15 -10.36 17.77 10.19
CA GLY A 15 -11.59 17.41 10.91
C GLY A 15 -12.07 15.98 10.68
N THR A 16 -11.48 15.24 9.73
CA THR A 16 -11.70 13.78 9.61
C THR A 16 -11.17 13.09 10.87
N THR A 17 -11.92 12.13 11.43
CA THR A 17 -11.43 11.35 12.57
C THR A 17 -10.49 10.24 12.13
N ALA A 18 -9.66 9.73 13.03
CA ALA A 18 -8.80 8.59 12.75
C ALA A 18 -9.58 7.34 12.31
N GLY A 19 -10.74 7.09 12.93
CA GLY A 19 -11.60 5.94 12.60
C GLY A 19 -12.19 6.07 11.21
N ASP A 20 -12.82 7.21 10.91
CA ASP A 20 -13.43 7.44 9.59
C ASP A 20 -12.38 7.38 8.47
N ALA A 21 -11.19 7.96 8.70
CA ALA A 21 -10.11 7.90 7.73
C ALA A 21 -9.66 6.46 7.47
N ALA A 22 -9.52 5.64 8.52
CA ALA A 22 -9.13 4.25 8.38
C ALA A 22 -10.20 3.44 7.62
N ASP A 23 -11.47 3.63 7.92
CA ASP A 23 -12.57 2.93 7.26
C ASP A 23 -12.63 3.26 5.76
N LEU A 24 -12.48 4.54 5.39
CA LEU A 24 -12.48 4.96 3.98
C LEU A 24 -11.25 4.47 3.20
N VAL A 25 -10.07 4.45 3.83
CA VAL A 25 -8.86 3.84 3.22
C VAL A 25 -9.05 2.34 3.03
N ASN A 26 -9.63 1.64 4.02
CA ASN A 26 -9.92 0.22 3.91
C ASN A 26 -10.93 -0.06 2.78
N GLU A 27 -11.96 0.76 2.62
CA GLU A 27 -12.91 0.67 1.52
C GLU A 27 -12.22 0.87 0.16
N TYR A 28 -11.34 1.87 0.06
CA TYR A 28 -10.54 2.13 -1.15
C TYR A 28 -9.67 0.92 -1.53
N VAL A 29 -8.99 0.31 -0.55
CA VAL A 29 -8.15 -0.88 -0.73
C VAL A 29 -8.97 -2.11 -1.13
N ALA A 30 -10.19 -2.24 -0.60
CA ALA A 30 -11.06 -3.38 -0.88
C ALA A 30 -11.73 -3.34 -2.27
N ASP A 31 -11.74 -2.18 -2.94
CA ASP A 31 -12.32 -2.03 -4.28
C ASP A 31 -11.47 -2.71 -5.35
N ARG A 32 -11.83 -3.96 -5.66
CA ARG A 32 -11.16 -4.83 -6.63
C ARG A 32 -11.12 -4.27 -8.06
N ARG A 33 -11.89 -3.22 -8.37
CA ARG A 33 -11.87 -2.59 -9.70
C ARG A 33 -10.61 -1.75 -9.90
N ARG A 34 -9.93 -1.34 -8.84
CA ARG A 34 -8.76 -0.42 -8.86
C ARG A 34 -7.42 -1.12 -9.11
N GLY A 35 -7.46 -2.43 -9.40
CA GLY A 35 -6.29 -3.30 -9.46
C GLY A 35 -6.05 -4.06 -8.15
N LEU A 36 -4.95 -4.82 -8.11
CA LEU A 36 -4.61 -5.65 -6.96
C LEU A 36 -3.83 -4.84 -5.92
N ALA A 37 -4.42 -4.59 -4.75
CA ALA A 37 -3.70 -4.03 -3.61
C ALA A 37 -2.70 -5.04 -3.05
N VAL A 38 -1.40 -4.74 -3.18
CA VAL A 38 -0.31 -5.60 -2.72
C VAL A 38 0.27 -5.17 -1.38
N TRP A 39 0.06 -3.92 -1.02
CA TRP A 39 0.44 -3.34 0.26
C TRP A 39 -0.45 -2.15 0.55
N HIS A 40 -0.77 -1.93 1.82
CA HIS A 40 -1.32 -0.67 2.31
C HIS A 40 -0.95 -0.48 3.77
N ASP A 41 -0.95 0.76 4.22
CA ASP A 41 -0.88 1.10 5.64
C ASP A 41 -1.53 2.46 5.91
N HIS A 42 -1.81 2.73 7.17
CA HIS A 42 -2.45 3.95 7.66
C HIS A 42 -1.41 4.86 8.33
N PHE A 43 -1.55 6.17 8.14
CA PHE A 43 -0.61 7.13 8.69
C PHE A 43 -0.87 7.45 10.17
N LEU A 44 0.22 7.71 10.90
CA LEU A 44 0.17 8.23 12.27
C LEU A 44 0.30 9.77 12.25
N GLY A 45 -0.50 10.45 13.08
CA GLY A 45 -0.46 11.90 13.26
C GLY A 45 -1.23 12.71 12.21
N VAL A 46 -1.04 12.40 10.93
CA VAL A 46 -1.89 12.90 9.83
C VAL A 46 -2.81 11.78 9.41
N HIS A 47 -4.12 12.02 9.37
CA HIS A 47 -5.08 10.99 8.98
C HIS A 47 -5.00 10.71 7.49
N GLY A 48 -4.86 9.45 7.13
CA GLY A 48 -4.76 9.00 5.76
C GLY A 48 -4.04 7.66 5.65
N GLY A 49 -3.54 7.36 4.46
CA GLY A 49 -2.81 6.13 4.23
C GLY A 49 -2.11 6.09 2.88
N ALA A 50 -1.39 4.99 2.68
CA ALA A 50 -0.77 4.69 1.41
C ALA A 50 -1.17 3.29 0.94
N VAL A 51 -1.26 3.11 -0.37
CA VAL A 51 -1.61 1.85 -1.01
C VAL A 51 -0.68 1.63 -2.20
N VAL A 52 -0.21 0.41 -2.40
CA VAL A 52 0.43 0.00 -3.66
C VAL A 52 -0.54 -0.90 -4.41
N LEU A 53 -0.90 -0.48 -5.63
CA LEU A 53 -1.82 -1.18 -6.53
C LEU A 53 -1.07 -1.71 -7.75
N ASP A 54 -1.12 -3.03 -7.99
CA ASP A 54 -0.68 -3.64 -9.25
C ASP A 54 -1.79 -3.49 -10.30
N VAL A 55 -1.56 -2.58 -11.27
CA VAL A 55 -2.54 -2.17 -12.29
C VAL A 55 -2.16 -2.79 -13.65
N ARG A 56 -3.15 -3.42 -14.28
CA ARG A 56 -3.02 -4.30 -15.44
C ARG A 56 -3.87 -3.90 -16.63
N SER A 57 -4.89 -3.07 -16.45
CA SER A 57 -5.75 -2.62 -17.54
C SER A 57 -5.86 -1.09 -17.60
N GLU A 58 -6.31 -0.58 -18.76
CA GLU A 58 -6.58 0.84 -18.94
C GLU A 58 -7.79 1.28 -18.10
N GLU A 59 -8.77 0.39 -17.89
CA GLU A 59 -9.92 0.62 -17.03
C GLU A 59 -9.53 0.78 -15.56
N GLU A 60 -8.62 -0.09 -15.07
CA GLU A 60 -8.07 0.03 -13.72
C GLU A 60 -7.26 1.32 -13.57
N GLN A 61 -6.48 1.71 -14.58
CA GLN A 61 -5.72 2.95 -14.56
C GLN A 61 -6.62 4.19 -14.56
N ALA A 62 -7.71 4.18 -15.32
CA ALA A 62 -8.65 5.30 -15.38
C ALA A 62 -9.31 5.59 -14.02
N LEU A 63 -9.38 4.61 -13.12
CA LEU A 63 -9.92 4.80 -11.77
C LEU A 63 -9.03 5.64 -10.85
N PHE A 64 -7.81 6.00 -11.25
CA PHE A 64 -7.01 6.98 -10.50
C PHE A 64 -7.63 8.39 -10.54
N ASP A 65 -8.41 8.71 -11.57
CA ASP A 65 -9.16 9.97 -11.65
C ASP A 65 -10.47 9.94 -10.85
N ASP A 66 -10.86 8.77 -10.31
CA ASP A 66 -12.01 8.58 -9.44
C ASP A 66 -11.57 8.35 -7.99
N ALA A 67 -11.69 9.37 -7.14
CA ALA A 67 -11.35 9.28 -5.72
C ALA A 67 -12.19 8.26 -4.93
N GLY A 68 -13.38 7.88 -5.43
CA GLY A 68 -14.30 6.96 -4.77
C GLY A 68 -14.59 7.36 -3.31
N PRO A 69 -14.36 6.47 -2.32
CA PRO A 69 -14.61 6.77 -0.91
C PRO A 69 -13.70 7.90 -0.36
N LEU A 70 -12.61 8.23 -1.07
CA LEU A 70 -11.66 9.28 -0.67
C LEU A 70 -12.02 10.65 -1.30
N ALA A 71 -13.28 10.86 -1.68
CA ALA A 71 -13.72 12.14 -2.24
C ALA A 71 -13.38 13.31 -1.28
N GLY A 72 -12.74 14.36 -1.82
CA GLY A 72 -12.31 15.53 -1.05
C GLY A 72 -10.97 15.38 -0.31
N TRP A 73 -10.28 14.24 -0.48
CA TRP A 73 -8.93 14.04 0.05
C TRP A 73 -7.87 14.61 -0.89
N HIS A 74 -6.68 14.88 -0.35
CA HIS A 74 -5.49 15.12 -1.18
C HIS A 74 -4.90 13.78 -1.58
N ILE A 75 -4.90 13.46 -2.88
CA ILE A 75 -4.44 12.18 -3.42
C ILE A 75 -3.33 12.42 -4.43
N GLU A 76 -2.23 11.68 -4.28
CA GLU A 76 -1.15 11.63 -5.24
C GLU A 76 -0.92 10.19 -5.69
N VAL A 77 -0.73 9.99 -6.99
CA VAL A 77 -0.48 8.67 -7.58
C VAL A 77 0.86 8.68 -8.32
N HIS A 78 1.73 7.77 -7.95
CA HIS A 78 3.11 7.69 -8.46
C HIS A 78 3.38 6.30 -9.05
N PRO A 79 3.62 6.17 -10.36
CA PRO A 79 4.01 4.89 -10.96
C PRO A 79 5.40 4.47 -10.48
N LEU A 80 5.55 3.21 -10.05
CA LEU A 80 6.84 2.68 -9.62
C LEU A 80 7.67 2.20 -10.81
N THR A 81 8.99 2.42 -10.75
CA THR A 81 9.92 2.12 -11.86
C THR A 81 10.18 0.62 -12.02
N PHE A 82 10.50 -0.07 -10.93
CA PHE A 82 10.97 -1.47 -10.96
C PHE A 82 9.88 -2.48 -10.59
N ALA A 83 8.87 -2.06 -9.83
CA ALA A 83 7.74 -2.90 -9.46
C ALA A 83 6.74 -3.01 -10.63
N LEU A 84 7.10 -3.77 -11.68
CA LEU A 84 6.24 -3.98 -12.84
C LEU A 84 5.12 -5.02 -12.58
N THR A 85 5.18 -5.72 -11.46
CA THR A 85 4.18 -6.69 -11.03
C THR A 85 4.06 -6.75 -9.51
N ALA A 86 2.97 -7.31 -8.99
CA ALA A 86 2.83 -7.62 -7.57
C ALA A 86 4.01 -8.42 -7.00
N VAL A 87 4.44 -9.46 -7.73
CA VAL A 87 5.62 -10.26 -7.35
C VAL A 87 6.90 -9.43 -7.47
N GLY A 88 7.00 -8.56 -8.47
CA GLY A 88 8.11 -7.64 -8.64
C GLY A 88 8.21 -6.62 -7.49
N PHE A 89 7.07 -6.15 -6.96
CA PHE A 89 7.03 -5.32 -5.75
C PHE A 89 7.58 -6.08 -4.54
N ALA A 90 7.09 -7.30 -4.28
CA ALA A 90 7.60 -8.12 -3.19
C ALA A 90 9.10 -8.41 -3.34
N ALA A 91 9.56 -8.74 -4.55
CA ALA A 91 10.96 -8.96 -4.85
C ALA A 91 11.82 -7.71 -4.62
N GLN A 92 11.31 -6.51 -4.91
CA GLN A 92 12.00 -5.25 -4.64
C GLN A 92 12.20 -5.02 -3.14
N VAL A 93 11.25 -5.42 -2.28
CA VAL A 93 11.40 -5.35 -0.82
C VAL A 93 12.58 -6.22 -0.36
N SER A 94 12.58 -7.51 -0.73
CA SER A 94 13.66 -8.43 -0.38
C SER A 94 15.01 -7.98 -0.95
N PHE A 95 15.05 -7.62 -2.24
CA PHE A 95 16.26 -7.14 -2.90
C PHE A 95 16.84 -5.92 -2.19
N THR A 96 16.00 -4.97 -1.77
CA THR A 96 16.45 -3.76 -1.09
C THR A 96 17.15 -4.08 0.24
N LEU A 97 16.59 -4.99 1.03
CA LEU A 97 17.18 -5.43 2.29
C LEU A 97 18.51 -6.16 2.07
N GLU A 98 18.51 -7.13 1.16
CA GLU A 98 19.71 -7.94 0.90
C GLU A 98 20.84 -7.11 0.32
N GLN A 99 20.58 -6.33 -0.72
CA GLN A 99 21.63 -5.64 -1.46
C GLN A 99 22.16 -4.40 -0.73
N TYR A 100 21.30 -3.67 -0.03
CA TYR A 100 21.72 -2.40 0.60
C TYR A 100 21.97 -2.54 2.09
N ARG A 101 21.44 -3.58 2.75
CA ARG A 101 21.57 -3.76 4.20
C ARG A 101 22.18 -5.11 4.61
N GLY A 102 22.38 -6.03 3.68
CA GLY A 102 23.02 -7.32 3.95
C GLY A 102 22.22 -8.22 4.88
N VAL A 103 20.89 -8.08 4.89
CA VAL A 103 19.97 -8.89 5.71
C VAL A 103 18.80 -9.36 4.87
N THR A 104 18.29 -10.54 5.17
CA THR A 104 17.10 -11.14 4.53
C THR A 104 15.84 -10.91 5.38
N LEU A 105 14.67 -11.05 4.77
CA LEU A 105 13.41 -11.04 5.53
C LEU A 105 13.33 -12.20 6.53
N ASP A 106 13.88 -13.37 6.20
CA ASP A 106 13.86 -14.55 7.08
C ASP A 106 14.74 -14.33 8.33
N GLU A 107 15.91 -13.73 8.17
CA GLU A 107 16.77 -13.36 9.31
C GLU A 107 16.09 -12.32 10.22
N LEU A 108 15.44 -11.32 9.63
CA LEU A 108 14.69 -10.33 10.39
C LEU A 108 13.52 -10.98 11.14
N ALA A 109 12.74 -11.83 10.47
CA ALA A 109 11.61 -12.53 11.08
C ALA A 109 12.05 -13.42 12.26
N ALA A 110 13.19 -14.12 12.13
CA ALA A 110 13.76 -14.94 13.19
C ALA A 110 14.25 -14.12 14.40
N ALA A 111 14.63 -12.87 14.18
CA ALA A 111 15.11 -11.96 15.22
C ALA A 111 14.01 -11.09 15.86
N GLU A 112 12.78 -11.09 15.32
CA GLU A 112 11.70 -10.26 15.85
C GLU A 112 11.30 -10.71 17.27
N PRO A 113 11.16 -9.77 18.23
CA PRO A 113 10.69 -10.11 19.56
C PRO A 113 9.24 -10.61 19.53
N ASP A 114 8.84 -11.25 20.62
CA ASP A 114 7.43 -11.57 20.84
C ASP A 114 6.71 -10.31 21.33
N ASP A 115 6.04 -9.63 20.41
CA ASP A 115 5.22 -8.45 20.69
C ASP A 115 3.76 -8.73 20.31
N PRO A 116 2.79 -8.53 21.23
CA PRO A 116 1.38 -8.77 20.94
C PRO A 116 0.80 -7.86 19.83
N ARG A 117 1.49 -6.76 19.48
CA ARG A 117 1.11 -5.88 18.37
C ARG A 117 1.47 -6.45 17.00
N TYR A 118 2.37 -7.43 16.92
CA TYR A 118 2.78 -8.07 15.67
C TYR A 118 1.70 -9.03 15.18
N TRP A 119 0.66 -8.44 14.60
CA TRP A 119 -0.55 -9.18 14.20
C TRP A 119 -0.26 -10.28 13.16
N TRP A 120 0.80 -10.13 12.36
CA TRP A 120 1.20 -11.10 11.34
C TRP A 120 1.69 -12.42 11.97
N LYS A 121 2.31 -12.38 13.17
CA LYS A 121 2.72 -13.59 13.90
C LYS A 121 1.54 -14.45 14.38
N ARG A 122 0.30 -13.91 14.38
CA ARG A 122 -0.91 -14.62 14.81
C ARG A 122 -1.65 -15.37 13.70
N ARG A 123 -1.17 -15.29 12.45
CA ARG A 123 -1.85 -15.84 11.26
C ARG A 123 -1.34 -17.22 10.82
N THR A 124 -0.54 -17.89 11.65
CA THR A 124 -0.13 -19.30 11.46
C THR A 124 -1.28 -20.26 11.69
#